data_AF-A0A1A7C0E0-F1
#
_entry.id   AF-A0A1A7C0E0-F1
#
_cell.length_a   1.000
_cell.length_b   1.000
_cell.length_c   1.000
_cell.angle_alpha   90.00
_cell.angle_beta   90.00
_cell.angle_gamma   90.00
#
_symmetry.space_group_name_H-M   'P 1'
#
loop_
_entity.id
_entity.type
_entity.pdbx_description
1 polymer ?
#
loop_
_entity_poly.entity_id
_entity_poly.type
_entity_poly.pdbx_seq_one_letter_code
_entity_poly.pdbx_strand_id
1 'polypeptide(L)'
;MEDSVLAPLAENNEHLAELFELDNATNARLIAEYGGTPGIGVDELVFGVPHFRIINAAYTYARPEGARFNDSERGAWYCAFDMDTALAEIIFHKTVEYQEIDYFTDSVSYQSLLADFSATFHDLRGQPRFQACLDPASYIASQELAATLLEAGSMGVIFPSTRRPEGTNLACFRPALVGNVRKGAAYRLTWRGTPVPHIETL
;
A
#
# COMPACT_ATOMS: atom_id res chain seq x y z
N MET A 1 19.45 -15.80 -10.53
CA MET A 1 19.42 -15.34 -9.14
C MET A 1 19.23 -13.85 -9.21
N GLU A 2 18.04 -13.37 -8.90
CA GLU A 2 17.84 -11.93 -8.66
C GLU A 2 18.81 -11.51 -7.54
N ASP A 3 19.46 -10.35 -7.68
CA ASP A 3 20.28 -9.78 -6.60
C ASP A 3 19.39 -9.61 -5.36
N SER A 4 19.59 -10.49 -4.40
CA SER A 4 18.86 -10.45 -3.13
C SER A 4 19.33 -9.26 -2.32
N VAL A 5 18.39 -8.54 -1.72
CA VAL A 5 18.71 -7.48 -0.74
C VAL A 5 19.45 -8.01 0.49
N LEU A 6 19.38 -9.32 0.74
CA LEU A 6 20.10 -10.00 1.82
C LEU A 6 21.53 -10.43 1.42
N ALA A 7 21.86 -10.43 0.12
CA ALA A 7 23.19 -10.84 -0.34
C ALA A 7 24.34 -10.04 0.30
N PRO A 8 24.24 -8.72 0.51
CA PRO A 8 25.28 -7.95 1.21
C PRO A 8 25.46 -8.31 2.69
N LEU A 9 24.47 -8.98 3.30
CA LEU A 9 24.50 -9.40 4.71
C LEU A 9 25.04 -10.82 4.89
N ALA A 10 25.13 -11.61 3.81
CA ALA A 10 25.53 -13.00 3.86
C ALA A 10 27.05 -13.17 3.68
N GLU A 11 27.65 -14.04 4.50
CA GLU A 11 29.07 -14.39 4.40
C GLU A 11 29.35 -15.40 3.27
N ASN A 12 28.36 -16.23 2.94
CA ASN A 12 28.41 -17.26 1.90
C ASN A 12 26.98 -17.69 1.50
N ASN A 13 26.86 -18.61 0.54
CA ASN A 13 25.55 -19.07 0.03
C ASN A 13 24.72 -19.86 1.05
N GLU A 14 25.36 -20.56 1.99
CA GLU A 14 24.66 -21.31 3.05
C GLU A 14 24.04 -20.33 4.05
N HIS A 15 24.82 -19.36 4.52
CA HIS A 15 24.33 -18.27 5.37
C HIS A 15 23.23 -17.46 4.65
N LEU A 16 23.36 -17.20 3.35
CA LEU A 16 22.29 -16.54 2.58
C LEU A 16 20.99 -17.37 2.60
N ALA A 17 21.08 -18.69 2.50
CA ALA A 17 19.90 -19.56 2.58
C ALA A 17 19.26 -19.53 3.98
N GLU A 18 20.06 -19.52 5.05
CA GLU A 18 19.58 -19.37 6.43
C GLU A 18 18.87 -18.02 6.64
N LEU A 19 19.43 -16.93 6.11
CA LEU A 19 18.80 -15.61 6.15
C LEU A 19 17.46 -15.59 5.41
N PHE A 20 17.36 -16.29 4.27
CA PHE A 20 16.10 -16.44 3.56
C PHE A 20 15.07 -17.24 4.35
N GLU A 21 15.46 -18.34 5.00
CA GLU A 21 14.56 -19.11 5.86
C GLU A 21 13.99 -18.24 6.99
N LEU A 22 14.84 -17.43 7.63
CA LEU A 22 14.42 -16.53 8.70
C LEU A 22 13.50 -15.41 8.20
N ASP A 23 13.84 -14.75 7.09
CA ASP A 23 12.98 -13.74 6.46
C ASP A 23 11.63 -14.34 6.10
N ASN A 24 11.64 -15.51 5.45
CA ASN A 24 10.42 -16.19 5.02
C ASN A 24 9.53 -16.60 6.19
N ALA A 25 10.13 -17.03 7.32
CA ALA A 25 9.40 -17.42 8.52
C ALA A 25 8.62 -16.26 9.17
N THR A 26 9.04 -15.01 8.93
CA THR A 26 8.38 -13.80 9.45
C THR A 26 7.63 -13.01 8.38
N ASN A 27 7.68 -13.49 7.13
CA ASN A 27 7.09 -12.80 5.99
C ASN A 27 5.57 -12.96 5.99
N ALA A 28 4.85 -11.92 6.43
CA ALA A 28 3.38 -11.92 6.52
C ALA A 28 2.68 -12.34 5.21
N ARG A 29 3.24 -11.99 4.05
CA ARG A 29 2.71 -12.44 2.76
C ARG A 29 2.85 -13.95 2.58
N LEU A 30 4.02 -14.53 2.86
CA LEU A 30 4.19 -15.98 2.78
C LEU A 30 3.30 -16.71 3.78
N ILE A 31 3.19 -16.21 5.01
CA ILE A 31 2.27 -16.75 6.02
C ILE A 31 0.83 -16.78 5.49
N ALA A 32 0.36 -15.70 4.85
CA ALA A 32 -0.96 -15.64 4.21
C ALA A 32 -1.11 -16.60 3.02
N GLU A 33 -0.09 -16.71 2.18
CA GLU A 33 -0.05 -17.65 1.03
C GLU A 33 -0.14 -19.12 1.49
N TYR A 34 0.23 -19.42 2.74
CA TYR A 34 0.05 -20.73 3.39
C TYR A 34 -1.21 -20.83 4.28
N GLY A 35 -2.09 -19.83 4.27
CA GLY A 35 -3.36 -19.84 5.01
C GLY A 35 -3.25 -19.45 6.50
N GLY A 36 -2.16 -18.82 6.91
CA GLY A 36 -1.89 -18.46 8.31
C GLY A 36 -2.43 -17.09 8.75
N THR A 37 -3.23 -16.40 7.92
CA THR A 37 -3.70 -15.03 8.21
C THR A 37 -5.23 -14.99 8.29
N PRO A 38 -5.84 -14.44 9.36
CA PRO A 38 -7.29 -14.45 9.53
C PRO A 38 -8.03 -13.49 8.57
N GLY A 39 -7.43 -12.33 8.25
CA GLY A 39 -8.13 -11.28 7.48
C GLY A 39 -8.19 -11.49 5.97
N ILE A 40 -7.35 -12.37 5.40
CA ILE A 40 -7.39 -12.70 3.98
C ILE A 40 -7.02 -14.16 3.73
N GLY A 41 -7.92 -14.87 3.05
CA GLY A 41 -7.74 -16.28 2.70
C GLY A 41 -6.83 -16.49 1.49
N VAL A 42 -6.23 -17.67 1.40
CA VAL A 42 -5.40 -18.08 0.25
C VAL A 42 -6.18 -18.04 -1.07
N ASP A 43 -7.49 -18.26 -1.02
CA ASP A 43 -8.42 -18.21 -2.14
C ASP A 43 -8.69 -16.80 -2.67
N GLU A 44 -8.43 -15.77 -1.86
CA GLU A 44 -8.50 -14.37 -2.31
C GLU A 44 -7.19 -13.88 -2.95
N LEU A 45 -6.06 -14.49 -2.61
CA LEU A 45 -4.75 -14.11 -3.12
C LEU A 45 -4.56 -14.51 -4.59
N VAL A 46 -3.69 -13.78 -5.29
CA VAL A 46 -3.42 -14.03 -6.71
C VAL A 46 -2.08 -14.72 -6.90
N PHE A 47 -2.02 -15.63 -7.88
CA PHE A 47 -0.83 -16.39 -8.25
C PHE A 47 -0.71 -16.47 -9.77
N GLY A 48 0.51 -16.64 -10.28
CA GLY A 48 0.75 -16.86 -11.71
C GLY A 48 0.56 -15.63 -12.61
N VAL A 49 0.37 -14.45 -12.04
CA VAL A 49 0.30 -13.17 -12.78
C VAL A 49 1.55 -12.32 -12.52
N PRO A 50 1.96 -11.46 -13.46
CA PRO A 50 3.08 -10.53 -13.23
C PRO A 50 2.88 -9.70 -11.96
N HIS A 51 3.95 -9.54 -11.18
CA HIS A 51 3.94 -8.76 -9.94
C HIS A 51 2.94 -9.23 -8.85
N PHE A 52 2.43 -10.47 -8.90
CA PHE A 52 1.49 -10.99 -7.90
C PHE A 52 1.98 -10.82 -6.45
N ARG A 53 3.30 -10.93 -6.21
CA ARG A 53 3.90 -10.71 -4.88
C ARG A 53 3.64 -9.30 -4.35
N ILE A 54 3.67 -8.29 -5.22
CA ILE A 54 3.39 -6.90 -4.85
C ILE A 54 1.88 -6.72 -4.61
N ILE A 55 1.06 -7.35 -5.45
CA ILE A 55 -0.41 -7.35 -5.27
C ILE A 55 -0.74 -7.93 -3.89
N ASN A 56 -0.32 -9.16 -3.60
CA ASN A 56 -0.60 -9.84 -2.34
C ASN A 56 -0.04 -9.05 -1.14
N ALA A 57 1.15 -8.46 -1.25
CA ALA A 57 1.74 -7.66 -0.18
C ALA A 57 0.83 -6.49 0.26
N ALA A 58 0.12 -5.85 -0.67
CA ALA A 58 -0.82 -4.77 -0.31
C ALA A 58 -1.95 -5.21 0.62
N TYR A 59 -2.27 -6.50 0.65
CA TYR A 59 -3.34 -7.07 1.46
C TYR A 59 -2.85 -7.79 2.73
N THR A 60 -1.59 -8.24 2.75
CA THR A 60 -1.06 -9.05 3.85
C THR A 60 -0.23 -8.25 4.85
N TYR A 61 0.24 -7.06 4.48
CA TYR A 61 0.99 -6.15 5.37
C TYR A 61 0.11 -5.01 5.87
N ALA A 62 -0.98 -5.35 6.56
CA ALA A 62 -1.81 -4.35 7.23
C ALA A 62 -1.03 -3.65 8.35
N ARG A 63 -1.22 -2.34 8.49
CA ARG A 63 -0.67 -1.60 9.65
C ARG A 63 -1.45 -1.97 10.92
N PRO A 64 -0.82 -2.02 12.10
CA PRO A 64 -1.53 -2.32 13.36
C PRO A 64 -2.70 -1.38 13.66
N GLU A 65 -2.65 -0.13 13.20
CA GLU A 65 -3.72 0.86 13.36
C GLU A 65 -4.72 0.86 12.18
N GLY A 66 -4.49 -0.02 11.20
CA GLY A 66 -5.17 -0.02 9.90
C GLY A 66 -4.73 1.14 9.01
N ALA A 67 -5.45 1.31 7.90
CA ALA A 67 -5.36 2.50 7.07
C ALA A 67 -6.76 3.10 6.88
N ARG A 68 -6.93 4.06 5.97
CA ARG A 68 -8.19 4.80 5.86
C ARG A 68 -9.41 3.90 5.65
N PHE A 69 -9.30 2.91 4.76
CA PHE A 69 -10.39 2.00 4.37
C PHE A 69 -10.05 0.52 4.63
N ASN A 70 -9.32 0.23 5.70
CA ASN A 70 -9.15 -1.12 6.25
C ASN A 70 -8.69 -1.05 7.71
N ASP A 71 -9.00 -2.10 8.47
CA ASP A 71 -8.49 -2.30 9.82
C ASP A 71 -7.10 -2.96 9.81
N SER A 72 -6.69 -3.51 10.95
CA SER A 72 -5.42 -4.20 11.12
C SER A 72 -5.41 -5.65 10.63
N GLU A 73 -6.55 -6.24 10.28
CA GLU A 73 -6.63 -7.66 9.94
C GLU A 73 -6.21 -7.93 8.49
N ARG A 74 -6.53 -7.01 7.57
CA ARG A 74 -6.11 -7.07 6.18
C ARG A 74 -5.84 -5.70 5.61
N GLY A 75 -4.93 -5.64 4.64
CA GLY A 75 -4.70 -4.45 3.84
C GLY A 75 -5.68 -4.31 2.68
N ALA A 76 -5.41 -3.31 1.85
CA ALA A 76 -6.09 -3.04 0.58
C ALA A 76 -5.09 -2.46 -0.41
N TRP A 77 -5.37 -2.58 -1.70
CA TRP A 77 -4.57 -1.88 -2.71
C TRP A 77 -4.99 -0.41 -2.77
N TYR A 78 -4.12 0.48 -2.31
CA TYR A 78 -4.31 1.93 -2.42
C TYR A 78 -3.55 2.47 -3.64
N CYS A 79 -4.24 3.23 -4.48
CA CYS A 79 -3.63 3.97 -5.57
C CYS A 79 -4.36 5.29 -5.84
N ALA A 80 -3.75 6.13 -6.68
CA ALA A 80 -4.36 7.34 -7.19
C ALA A 80 -4.56 7.24 -8.71
N PHE A 81 -5.46 8.06 -9.25
CA PHE A 81 -5.72 8.13 -10.69
C PHE A 81 -4.64 8.90 -11.47
N ASP A 82 -3.79 9.63 -10.77
CA ASP A 82 -2.68 10.38 -11.34
C ASP A 82 -1.46 10.36 -10.40
N MET A 83 -0.29 10.61 -10.98
CA MET A 83 0.99 10.46 -10.27
C MET A 83 1.19 11.52 -9.19
N ASP A 84 0.76 12.76 -9.42
CA ASP A 84 0.95 13.86 -8.47
C ASP A 84 0.18 13.57 -7.17
N THR A 85 -1.02 13.01 -7.30
CA THR A 85 -1.82 12.56 -6.15
C THR A 85 -1.15 11.38 -5.43
N ALA A 86 -0.64 10.38 -6.16
CA ALA A 86 0.06 9.25 -5.55
C ALA A 86 1.31 9.69 -4.77
N LEU A 87 2.09 10.62 -5.34
CA LEU A 87 3.25 11.22 -4.69
C LEU A 87 2.84 12.02 -3.45
N ALA A 88 1.76 12.81 -3.50
CA ALA A 88 1.27 13.57 -2.36
C ALA A 88 0.90 12.67 -1.16
N GLU A 89 0.26 11.52 -1.40
CA GLU A 89 -0.06 10.55 -0.34
C GLU A 89 1.22 9.93 0.27
N ILE A 90 2.17 9.52 -0.56
CA ILE A 90 3.44 8.94 -0.10
C ILE A 90 4.25 9.98 0.70
N ILE A 91 4.37 11.21 0.19
CA ILE A 91 5.09 12.30 0.84
C ILE A 91 4.49 12.60 2.21
N PHE A 92 3.15 12.70 2.30
CA PHE A 92 2.48 12.95 3.56
C PHE A 92 2.83 11.87 4.60
N HIS A 93 2.62 10.60 4.27
CA HIS A 93 2.86 9.50 5.21
C HIS A 93 4.33 9.38 5.59
N LYS A 94 5.26 9.57 4.65
CA LYS A 94 6.69 9.51 4.93
C LYS A 94 7.16 10.68 5.79
N THR A 95 6.59 11.87 5.58
CA THR A 95 6.85 13.05 6.40
C THR A 95 6.35 12.88 7.82
N VAL A 96 5.18 12.25 8.02
CA VAL A 96 4.68 11.90 9.37
C VAL A 96 5.63 10.94 10.07
N GLU A 97 6.06 9.86 9.38
CA GLU A 97 7.05 8.91 9.94
C GLU A 97 8.35 9.62 10.37
N TYR A 98 8.87 10.54 9.55
CA TYR A 98 10.05 11.33 9.89
C TYR A 98 9.82 12.34 11.02
N GLN A 99 8.61 12.88 11.13
CA GLN A 99 8.27 13.79 12.21
C GLN A 99 8.23 13.08 13.57
N GLU A 100 7.78 11.82 13.62
CA GLU A 100 7.76 11.01 14.85
C GLU A 100 9.16 10.77 15.43
N ILE A 101 10.19 10.75 14.58
CA ILE A 101 11.59 10.53 14.98
C ILE A 101 12.46 11.78 14.87
N ASP A 102 11.88 12.94 14.55
CA ASP A 102 12.59 14.22 14.32
C ASP A 102 13.78 14.10 13.33
N TYR A 103 13.56 13.40 12.21
CA TYR A 103 14.62 13.11 11.24
C TYR A 103 14.22 13.43 9.79
N PHE A 104 14.61 14.61 9.31
CA PHE A 104 14.32 15.07 7.95
C PHE A 104 15.54 15.11 7.02
N THR A 105 16.56 14.29 7.25
CA THR A 105 17.75 14.24 6.38
C THR A 105 17.91 12.85 5.79
N ASP A 106 17.08 12.53 4.79
CA ASP A 106 17.06 11.20 4.18
C ASP A 106 16.71 11.28 2.69
N SER A 107 17.02 10.20 1.97
CA SER A 107 16.66 10.04 0.56
C SER A 107 16.13 8.64 0.30
N VAL A 108 14.89 8.54 -0.16
CA VAL A 108 14.20 7.26 -0.41
C VAL A 108 13.83 7.15 -1.88
N SER A 109 13.94 5.95 -2.44
CA SER A 109 13.55 5.67 -3.83
C SER A 109 12.24 4.89 -3.88
N TYR A 110 11.32 5.34 -4.73
CA TYR A 110 10.03 4.71 -4.97
C TYR A 110 9.91 4.31 -6.45
N GLN A 111 9.40 3.11 -6.70
CA GLN A 111 9.03 2.66 -8.03
C GLN A 111 7.52 2.83 -8.19
N SER A 112 7.06 3.64 -9.16
CA SER A 112 5.62 3.67 -9.46
C SER A 112 5.17 2.36 -10.09
N LEU A 113 3.95 1.96 -9.74
CA LEU A 113 3.26 0.80 -10.29
C LEU A 113 1.94 1.27 -10.87
N LEU A 114 1.75 1.03 -12.16
CA LEU A 114 0.49 1.26 -12.84
C LEU A 114 -0.31 -0.03 -12.77
N ALA A 115 -1.61 0.07 -12.50
CA ALA A 115 -2.53 -1.04 -12.46
C ALA A 115 -3.85 -0.64 -13.13
N ASP A 116 -4.52 -1.61 -13.73
CA ASP A 116 -5.79 -1.42 -14.42
C ASP A 116 -6.91 -2.09 -13.61
N PHE A 117 -8.09 -1.47 -13.59
CA PHE A 117 -9.24 -1.95 -12.83
C PHE A 117 -10.48 -2.00 -13.73
N SER A 118 -11.16 -3.14 -13.76
CA SER A 118 -12.35 -3.38 -14.57
C SER A 118 -13.54 -3.80 -13.70
N ALA A 119 -13.85 -3.02 -12.67
CA ALA A 119 -14.94 -3.27 -11.74
C ALA A 119 -15.67 -1.97 -11.35
N THR A 120 -16.83 -2.13 -10.71
CA THR A 120 -17.56 -1.00 -10.12
C THR A 120 -17.12 -0.82 -8.67
N PHE A 121 -16.89 0.43 -8.26
CA PHE A 121 -16.49 0.81 -6.91
C PHE A 121 -17.53 1.77 -6.33
N HIS A 122 -17.65 1.84 -5.00
CA HIS A 122 -18.48 2.87 -4.38
C HIS A 122 -17.76 4.20 -4.52
N ASP A 123 -18.42 5.17 -5.15
CA ASP A 123 -17.90 6.51 -5.28
C ASP A 123 -18.31 7.32 -4.05
N LEU A 124 -17.35 7.91 -3.35
CA LEU A 124 -17.56 8.75 -2.16
C LEU A 124 -17.44 10.25 -2.51
N ARG A 125 -17.06 10.59 -3.75
CA ARG A 125 -16.82 11.98 -4.16
C ARG A 125 -18.13 12.77 -4.20
N GLY A 126 -18.04 14.05 -3.83
CA GLY A 126 -19.15 15.01 -3.90
C GLY A 126 -20.37 14.67 -3.05
N GLN A 127 -20.23 13.76 -2.07
CA GLN A 127 -21.34 13.25 -1.28
C GLN A 127 -21.19 13.62 0.19
N PRO A 128 -21.98 14.60 0.70
CA PRO A 128 -21.87 15.08 2.08
C PRO A 128 -22.04 13.98 3.14
N ARG A 129 -22.81 12.92 2.84
CA ARG A 129 -23.01 11.78 3.75
C ARG A 129 -21.72 11.03 4.09
N PHE A 130 -20.67 11.14 3.26
CA PHE A 130 -19.38 10.48 3.48
C PHE A 130 -18.31 11.43 4.02
N GLN A 131 -18.66 12.66 4.39
CA GLN A 131 -17.70 13.65 4.84
C GLN A 131 -16.90 13.18 6.07
N ALA A 132 -17.53 12.46 7.00
CA ALA A 132 -16.84 11.87 8.15
C ALA A 132 -15.78 10.83 7.74
N CYS A 133 -16.00 10.07 6.65
CA CYS A 133 -15.04 9.11 6.12
C CYS A 133 -13.84 9.78 5.42
N LEU A 134 -13.92 11.08 5.17
CA LEU A 134 -12.91 11.87 4.47
C LEU A 134 -12.18 12.84 5.42
N ASP A 135 -12.31 12.64 6.73
CA ASP A 135 -11.57 13.41 7.73
C ASP A 135 -10.05 13.21 7.53
N PRO A 136 -9.26 14.27 7.33
CA PRO A 136 -7.81 14.16 7.15
C PRO A 136 -7.06 13.67 8.40
N ALA A 137 -7.68 13.77 9.59
CA ALA A 137 -7.09 13.46 10.89
C ALA A 137 -7.66 12.20 11.56
N SER A 138 -8.74 11.61 11.03
CA SER A 138 -9.37 10.43 11.62
C SER A 138 -9.78 9.40 10.55
N TYR A 139 -9.52 8.13 10.83
CA TYR A 139 -9.89 7.00 9.96
C TYR A 139 -11.06 6.17 10.52
N ILE A 140 -11.61 6.53 11.68
CA ILE A 140 -12.63 5.71 12.36
C ILE A 140 -13.85 5.48 11.46
N ALA A 141 -14.49 6.56 10.98
CA ALA A 141 -15.69 6.45 10.15
C ALA A 141 -15.43 5.80 8.78
N SER A 142 -14.21 5.90 8.23
CA SER A 142 -13.85 5.26 6.97
C SER A 142 -13.53 3.78 7.13
N GLN A 143 -12.95 3.38 8.26
CA GLN A 143 -12.74 1.97 8.63
C GLN A 143 -14.08 1.26 8.88
N GLU A 144 -14.99 1.88 9.62
CA GLU A 144 -16.36 1.35 9.84
C GLU A 144 -17.11 1.14 8.52
N LEU A 145 -17.05 2.12 7.62
CA LEU A 145 -17.62 2.02 6.28
C LEU A 145 -16.95 0.88 5.49
N ALA A 146 -15.62 0.79 5.50
CA ALA A 146 -14.90 -0.25 4.78
C ALA A 146 -15.25 -1.65 5.26
N ALA A 147 -15.35 -1.87 6.58
CA ALA A 147 -15.78 -3.14 7.16
C ALA A 147 -17.17 -3.54 6.65
N THR A 148 -18.12 -2.60 6.73
CA THR A 148 -19.50 -2.82 6.23
C THR A 148 -19.52 -3.16 4.74
N LEU A 149 -18.75 -2.43 3.93
CA LEU A 149 -18.68 -2.67 2.48
C LEU A 149 -18.01 -4.00 2.16
N LEU A 150 -16.96 -4.37 2.88
CA LEU A 150 -16.26 -5.64 2.68
C LEU A 150 -17.16 -6.84 2.98
N GLU A 151 -17.90 -6.80 4.09
CA GLU A 151 -18.91 -7.80 4.47
C GLU A 151 -20.02 -7.91 3.41
N ALA A 152 -20.43 -6.78 2.82
CA ALA A 152 -21.40 -6.74 1.74
C ALA A 152 -20.87 -7.22 0.37
N GLY A 153 -19.61 -7.69 0.31
CA GLY A 153 -19.01 -8.19 -0.92
C GLY A 153 -18.55 -7.08 -1.87
N SER A 154 -18.29 -5.88 -1.37
CA SER A 154 -17.82 -4.76 -2.18
C SER A 154 -16.43 -5.00 -2.79
N MET A 155 -16.17 -4.32 -3.90
CA MET A 155 -14.90 -4.33 -4.63
C MET A 155 -13.92 -3.26 -4.12
N GLY A 156 -14.43 -2.22 -3.46
CA GLY A 156 -13.63 -1.08 -2.99
C GLY A 156 -14.34 0.26 -3.11
N VAL A 157 -13.58 1.32 -2.85
CA VAL A 157 -14.07 2.71 -2.80
C VAL A 157 -13.20 3.65 -3.63
N ILE A 158 -13.84 4.55 -4.37
CA ILE A 158 -13.21 5.72 -5.00
C ILE A 158 -13.50 6.93 -4.11
N PHE A 159 -12.46 7.71 -3.78
CA PHE A 159 -12.57 8.80 -2.82
C PHE A 159 -11.68 9.99 -3.21
N PRO A 160 -12.03 11.23 -2.85
CA PRO A 160 -11.14 12.37 -3.07
C PRO A 160 -9.90 12.25 -2.18
N SER A 161 -8.74 12.66 -2.68
CA SER A 161 -7.54 12.72 -1.86
C SER A 161 -7.70 13.78 -0.77
N THR A 162 -7.29 13.43 0.45
CA THR A 162 -7.21 14.38 1.57
C THR A 162 -5.90 15.16 1.61
N ARG A 163 -4.99 14.86 0.67
CA ARG A 163 -3.64 15.45 0.57
C ARG A 163 -3.51 16.38 -0.63
N ARG A 164 -4.30 16.13 -1.68
CA ARG A 164 -4.36 16.96 -2.89
C ARG A 164 -5.83 17.22 -3.29
N PRO A 165 -6.32 18.48 -3.26
CA PRO A 165 -7.73 18.80 -3.47
C PRO A 165 -8.35 18.30 -4.79
N GLU A 166 -7.58 18.29 -5.87
CA GLU A 166 -7.98 17.79 -7.20
C GLU A 166 -7.79 16.28 -7.38
N GLY A 167 -7.13 15.62 -6.42
CA GLY A 167 -6.74 14.23 -6.50
C GLY A 167 -7.90 13.27 -6.27
N THR A 168 -7.88 12.15 -6.97
CA THR A 168 -8.78 11.01 -6.72
C THR A 168 -7.98 9.76 -6.42
N ASN A 169 -8.38 9.07 -5.37
CA ASN A 169 -7.81 7.81 -4.92
C ASN A 169 -8.80 6.65 -5.08
N LEU A 170 -8.25 5.45 -5.08
CA LEU A 170 -8.95 4.17 -5.07
C LEU A 170 -8.36 3.32 -3.95
N ALA A 171 -9.23 2.72 -3.14
CA ALA A 171 -8.88 1.59 -2.28
C ALA A 171 -9.63 0.36 -2.80
N CYS A 172 -8.88 -0.60 -3.34
CA CYS A 172 -9.42 -1.85 -3.86
C CYS A 172 -9.30 -2.95 -2.80
N PHE A 173 -10.41 -3.62 -2.50
CA PHE A 173 -10.49 -4.62 -1.45
C PHE A 173 -10.15 -6.04 -1.94
N ARG A 174 -10.10 -6.27 -3.25
CA ARG A 174 -10.01 -7.61 -3.85
C ARG A 174 -8.74 -7.75 -4.70
N PRO A 175 -7.79 -8.63 -4.33
CA PRO A 175 -6.54 -8.81 -5.08
C PRO A 175 -6.75 -9.12 -6.56
N ALA A 176 -7.74 -9.95 -6.88
CA ALA A 176 -8.06 -10.36 -8.25
C ALA A 176 -8.46 -9.22 -9.20
N LEU A 177 -8.82 -8.04 -8.66
CA LEU A 177 -9.18 -6.87 -9.46
C LEU A 177 -7.97 -6.00 -9.84
N VAL A 178 -6.81 -6.22 -9.21
CA VAL A 178 -5.59 -5.48 -9.50
C VAL A 178 -4.95 -6.08 -10.75
N GLY A 179 -5.40 -5.62 -11.91
CA GLY A 179 -4.99 -6.12 -13.21
C GLY A 179 -3.75 -5.41 -13.78
N ASN A 180 -3.05 -6.08 -14.70
CA ASN A 180 -2.02 -5.49 -15.55
C ASN A 180 -0.99 -4.61 -14.81
N VAL A 181 -0.53 -5.07 -13.64
CA VAL A 181 0.47 -4.36 -12.85
C VAL A 181 1.77 -4.26 -13.65
N ARG A 182 2.31 -3.05 -13.75
CA ARG A 182 3.52 -2.75 -14.52
C ARG A 182 4.30 -1.61 -13.88
N LYS A 183 5.63 -1.65 -14.01
CA LYS A 183 6.51 -0.58 -13.54
C LYS A 183 6.32 0.67 -14.40
N GLY A 184 6.09 1.82 -13.75
CA GLY A 184 6.16 3.14 -14.36
C GLY A 184 7.50 3.81 -14.11
N ALA A 185 7.50 5.14 -14.04
CA ALA A 185 8.68 5.93 -13.66
C ALA A 185 9.12 5.64 -12.21
N ALA A 186 10.41 5.75 -11.95
CA ALA A 186 10.95 5.73 -10.60
C ALA A 186 11.17 7.16 -10.10
N TYR A 187 11.10 7.34 -8.79
CA TYR A 187 11.22 8.63 -8.14
C TYR A 187 12.17 8.53 -6.96
N ARG A 188 12.93 9.59 -6.72
CA ARG A 188 13.69 9.80 -5.50
C ARG A 188 13.12 10.99 -4.77
N LEU A 189 12.81 10.80 -3.50
CA LEU A 189 12.32 11.84 -2.60
C LEU A 189 13.42 12.10 -1.57
N THR A 190 13.89 13.34 -1.48
CA THR A 190 14.99 13.73 -0.59
C THR A 190 14.57 14.86 0.34
N TRP A 191 14.57 14.59 1.65
CA TRP A 191 14.38 15.60 2.68
C TRP A 191 15.75 16.16 3.10
N ARG A 192 15.84 17.50 3.24
CA ARG A 192 17.09 18.23 3.57
C ARG A 192 16.90 19.12 4.80
N GLY A 193 16.51 18.52 5.91
CA GLY A 193 16.23 19.19 7.19
C GLY A 193 14.88 19.90 7.25
N THR A 194 14.00 19.70 6.28
CA THR A 194 12.63 20.26 6.28
C THR A 194 11.63 19.17 5.91
N PRO A 195 10.34 19.28 6.32
CA PRO A 195 9.31 18.28 6.00
C PRO A 195 8.92 18.23 4.51
N VAL A 196 9.45 19.13 3.68
CA VAL A 196 9.16 19.17 2.25
C VAL A 196 10.31 18.50 1.49
N PRO A 197 10.05 17.38 0.78
CA PRO A 197 11.09 16.73 -0.02
C PRO A 197 11.32 17.44 -1.35
N HIS A 198 12.55 17.32 -1.85
CA HIS A 198 12.83 17.46 -3.27
C HIS A 198 12.49 16.15 -3.99
N ILE A 199 11.83 16.25 -5.14
CA ILE A 199 11.40 15.09 -5.93
C ILE A 199 12.20 15.07 -7.23
N GLU A 200 12.86 13.95 -7.50
CA GLU A 200 13.59 13.69 -8.74
C GLU A 200 12.98 12.47 -9.42
N THR A 201 12.75 12.53 -10.74
CA THR A 201 12.41 11.35 -11.54
C THR A 201 13.72 10.66 -11.96
N LEU A 202 13.78 9.34 -11.79
CA LEU A 202 14.94 8.49 -12.08
C LEU A 202 14.85 7.82 -13.46
#